data_AF-A0AAU3Q979-F1
#
_entry.id   AF-A0AAU3Q979-F1
#
_cell.length_a   1.000
_cell.length_b   1.000
_cell.length_c   1.000
_cell.angle_alpha   90.00
_cell.angle_beta   90.00
_cell.angle_gamma   90.00
#
_symmetry.space_group_name_H-M   'P 1'
#
loop_
_entity.id
_entity.type
_entity.pdbx_description
1 polymer ?
#
loop_
_entity_poly.entity_id
_entity_poly.type
_entity_poly.pdbx_seq_one_letter_code
_entity_poly.pdbx_strand_id
1 'polypeptide(L)'
;MIEPHSPVAREASVRDWQVAHRQPLIWIHAPAGGLVRLGYLLAGIALENVYRSHATRSPGPIDPHAREAAEQRLTSPDATATAFTACVALADALIWHDESAVARAALPPLIEHYRIEYGVLIDTQTPAIALDPEFDDDATQHTRQTRRADERAARMWQASAQVLDVAGEASAAALRATQSGLHDQQLTEALATAGVSETVRQAVLFIDAYLFDYTAGIDLEVPPLPLVDLAEEAKSVVQSGLDRLQKPSEETMSAPIPEELRLDPGFRLAYSVLSPPDRARVDAALEAFSDDGAPPVLWPHHLDRNRADELLVRYRDRSQSVQSYAARLPAVVDDAEHHARITGYVSELAEMAGVLLDAARHGRGLIGIERELLIQTTAGAEISVRTPRLRFVGELFLFTQEMREHQEAATELMTDYSTELASAVYEAFAEGDDEYREHSAPDSLHEPLLEAFYQLADRPDITGYAHHRHRAALARWDEWMAGQGHSALVRQQARASIAGYVEEAIGQADMLARSHRFWTSRFEQFTHRQQPGNTPAPARDRSEPSVRTHAATATHTDTTEPHARATGDIAHHFGSYRPPHQ
;
A
#
# COMPACT_ATOMS: atom_id res chain seq x y z
N MET A 1 -47.28 -58.75 -18.36
CA MET A 1 -46.96 -58.42 -19.76
C MET A 1 -47.13 -56.91 -19.89
N ILE A 2 -45.99 -56.21 -19.84
CA ILE A 2 -45.63 -54.89 -20.41
C ILE A 2 -46.69 -53.75 -20.37
N GLU A 3 -46.33 -52.72 -19.60
CA GLU A 3 -46.71 -51.29 -19.54
C GLU A 3 -46.82 -50.53 -20.91
N PRO A 4 -47.24 -49.23 -21.05
CA PRO A 4 -47.07 -48.13 -20.07
C PRO A 4 -48.11 -46.97 -19.97
N HIS A 5 -47.96 -46.26 -18.85
CA HIS A 5 -47.96 -44.80 -18.59
C HIS A 5 -48.62 -43.77 -19.53
N SER A 6 -49.45 -42.90 -18.95
CA SER A 6 -49.15 -41.44 -18.80
C SER A 6 -50.20 -40.74 -17.94
N PRO A 7 -49.84 -40.16 -16.78
CA PRO A 7 -50.63 -39.14 -16.13
C PRO A 7 -50.26 -37.76 -16.69
N VAL A 8 -51.30 -36.99 -16.98
CA VAL A 8 -51.32 -35.59 -17.42
C VAL A 8 -50.21 -34.78 -16.74
N ALA A 9 -49.26 -34.29 -17.55
CA ALA A 9 -48.29 -33.30 -17.14
C ALA A 9 -49.05 -32.05 -16.67
N ARG A 10 -49.00 -31.79 -15.37
CA ARG A 10 -49.13 -30.43 -14.84
C ARG A 10 -47.92 -29.68 -15.37
N GLU A 11 -48.13 -28.87 -16.41
CA GLU A 11 -47.34 -27.66 -16.61
C GLU A 11 -47.44 -26.87 -15.30
N ALA A 12 -46.41 -27.03 -14.45
CA ALA A 12 -46.13 -26.08 -13.40
C ALA A 12 -45.73 -24.79 -14.12
N SER A 13 -46.75 -23.99 -14.42
CA SER A 13 -46.61 -22.62 -14.89
C SER A 13 -45.54 -21.94 -14.04
N VAL A 14 -44.50 -21.47 -14.72
CA VAL A 14 -43.68 -20.30 -14.40
C VAL A 14 -44.32 -19.53 -13.25
N ARG A 15 -43.84 -19.75 -12.02
CA ARG A 15 -44.34 -19.03 -10.85
C ARG A 15 -44.05 -17.57 -11.09
N ASP A 16 -45.12 -16.85 -11.33
CA ASP A 16 -45.27 -15.41 -11.23
C ASP A 16 -44.46 -14.86 -10.05
N TRP A 17 -43.23 -14.40 -10.33
CA TRP A 17 -42.54 -13.35 -9.57
C TRP A 17 -43.23 -12.00 -9.85
N GLN A 18 -44.56 -11.97 -9.72
CA GLN A 18 -45.35 -10.75 -9.85
C GLN A 18 -45.09 -9.89 -8.62
N VAL A 19 -44.14 -8.96 -8.78
CA VAL A 19 -44.20 -7.53 -8.42
C VAL A 19 -45.23 -7.16 -7.34
N ALA A 20 -45.19 -7.83 -6.19
CA ALA A 20 -45.70 -7.26 -4.96
C ALA A 20 -44.74 -6.14 -4.60
N HIS A 21 -45.25 -4.94 -4.34
CA HIS A 21 -44.50 -3.78 -3.88
C HIS A 21 -43.64 -4.14 -2.65
N ARG A 22 -42.41 -4.60 -2.88
CA ARG A 22 -41.44 -4.94 -1.83
C ARG A 22 -40.81 -3.62 -1.40
N GLN A 23 -41.14 -3.22 -0.18
CA GLN A 23 -40.56 -2.06 0.49
C GLN A 23 -39.03 -2.13 0.48
N PRO A 24 -38.32 -0.99 0.54
CA PRO A 24 -36.88 -1.00 0.85
C PRO A 24 -36.66 -1.89 2.07
N LEU A 25 -35.61 -2.74 2.04
CA LEU A 25 -35.26 -3.63 3.14
C LEU A 25 -35.36 -2.86 4.46
N ILE A 26 -36.40 -3.16 5.25
CA ILE A 26 -36.57 -2.53 6.56
C ILE A 26 -35.60 -3.27 7.47
N TRP A 27 -34.60 -2.55 7.98
CA TRP A 27 -33.67 -3.06 8.98
C TRP A 27 -34.43 -3.19 10.31
N ILE A 28 -35.12 -4.32 10.52
CA ILE A 28 -36.12 -4.49 11.59
C ILE A 28 -35.48 -4.56 12.99
N HIS A 29 -34.18 -4.87 13.07
CA HIS A 29 -33.50 -5.14 14.32
C HIS A 29 -32.23 -4.31 14.50
N ALA A 30 -31.97 -3.91 15.75
CA ALA A 30 -30.69 -3.40 16.20
C ALA A 30 -29.89 -4.58 16.76
N PRO A 31 -28.96 -5.19 16.00
CA PRO A 31 -28.23 -6.35 16.48
C PRO A 31 -27.37 -5.96 17.69
N ALA A 32 -27.27 -6.84 18.69
CA ALA A 32 -26.23 -6.74 19.70
C ALA A 32 -24.95 -7.37 19.13
N GLY A 33 -23.78 -6.84 19.50
CA GLY A 33 -22.51 -7.41 19.07
C GLY A 33 -21.91 -6.81 17.79
N GLY A 34 -20.58 -6.80 17.71
CA GLY A 34 -19.85 -6.16 16.62
C GLY A 34 -19.91 -6.99 15.33
N LEU A 35 -19.70 -8.31 15.43
CA LEU A 35 -19.67 -9.21 14.28
C LEU A 35 -21.06 -9.39 13.68
N VAL A 36 -22.06 -9.58 14.55
CA VAL A 36 -23.46 -9.71 14.12
C VAL A 36 -23.93 -8.47 13.35
N ARG A 37 -23.58 -7.26 13.80
CA ARG A 37 -23.93 -6.01 13.06
C ARG A 37 -23.31 -5.96 11.67
N LEU A 38 -22.04 -6.33 11.54
CA LEU A 38 -21.39 -6.33 10.22
C LEU A 38 -22.01 -7.40 9.31
N GLY A 39 -22.17 -8.63 9.79
CA GLY A 39 -22.78 -9.69 8.99
C GLY A 39 -24.20 -9.34 8.56
N TYR A 40 -24.99 -8.74 9.45
CA TYR A 40 -26.35 -8.29 9.15
C TYR A 40 -26.35 -7.21 8.05
N LEU A 41 -25.45 -6.21 8.15
CA LEU A 41 -25.25 -5.18 7.11
C LEU A 41 -24.91 -5.82 5.76
N LEU A 42 -23.91 -6.71 5.73
CA LEU A 42 -23.41 -7.31 4.49
C LEU A 42 -24.46 -8.22 3.84
N ALA A 43 -25.16 -9.04 4.62
CA ALA A 43 -26.26 -9.85 4.09
C ALA A 43 -27.39 -8.98 3.52
N GLY A 44 -27.72 -7.87 4.19
CA GLY A 44 -28.69 -6.90 3.68
C GLY A 44 -28.24 -6.22 2.39
N ILE A 45 -26.97 -5.83 2.28
CA ILE A 45 -26.39 -5.28 1.03
C ILE A 45 -26.44 -6.31 -0.10
N ALA A 46 -26.14 -7.58 0.18
CA ALA A 46 -26.24 -8.65 -0.82
C ALA A 46 -27.67 -8.80 -1.37
N LEU A 47 -28.69 -8.80 -0.50
CA LEU A 47 -30.10 -8.85 -0.90
C LEU A 47 -30.54 -7.58 -1.63
N GLU A 48 -30.04 -6.40 -1.24
CA GLU A 48 -30.31 -5.15 -1.94
C GLU A 48 -29.74 -5.17 -3.37
N ASN A 49 -28.52 -5.68 -3.55
CA ASN A 49 -27.90 -5.82 -4.87
C ASN A 49 -28.70 -6.78 -5.77
N VAL A 50 -29.24 -7.88 -5.22
CA VAL A 50 -30.17 -8.76 -5.94
C VAL A 50 -31.39 -7.99 -6.42
N TYR A 51 -32.01 -7.18 -5.54
CA TYR A 51 -33.15 -6.36 -5.91
C TYR A 51 -32.82 -5.36 -7.01
N ARG A 52 -31.71 -4.62 -6.88
CA ARG A 52 -31.25 -3.66 -7.89
C ARG A 52 -30.98 -4.33 -9.24
N SER A 53 -30.30 -5.46 -9.26
CA SER A 53 -29.99 -6.22 -10.49
C SER A 53 -31.26 -6.74 -11.18
N HIS A 54 -32.28 -7.15 -10.43
CA HIS A 54 -33.57 -7.53 -11.03
C HIS A 54 -34.36 -6.33 -11.52
N ALA A 55 -34.30 -5.19 -10.84
CA ALA A 55 -35.01 -3.97 -11.24
C ALA A 55 -34.42 -3.31 -12.50
N THR A 56 -33.11 -3.41 -12.70
CA THR A 56 -32.41 -2.85 -13.87
C THR A 56 -32.36 -3.80 -15.07
N ARG A 57 -32.66 -5.09 -14.86
CA ARG A 57 -32.71 -6.09 -15.94
C ARG A 57 -33.85 -5.76 -16.91
N SER A 58 -33.49 -5.22 -18.07
CA SER A 58 -34.40 -5.20 -19.22
C SER A 58 -34.67 -6.63 -19.68
N PRO A 59 -35.91 -6.98 -20.10
CA PRO A 59 -36.20 -8.28 -20.68
C PRO A 59 -35.42 -8.44 -22.00
N GLY A 60 -34.25 -9.05 -21.91
CA GLY A 60 -33.29 -9.25 -23.00
C GLY A 60 -32.34 -10.40 -22.69
N PRO A 61 -31.50 -10.81 -23.66
CA PRO A 61 -30.53 -11.88 -23.45
C PRO A 61 -29.57 -11.49 -22.32
N ILE A 62 -29.38 -12.44 -21.41
CA ILE A 62 -28.44 -12.37 -20.29
C ILE A 62 -27.06 -11.97 -20.81
N ASP A 63 -26.40 -11.01 -20.16
CA ASP A 63 -24.98 -10.72 -20.41
C ASP A 63 -24.14 -11.94 -20.03
N PRO A 64 -23.58 -12.68 -21.02
CA PRO A 64 -22.84 -13.89 -20.75
C PRO A 64 -21.54 -13.61 -19.99
N HIS A 65 -20.96 -12.42 -20.13
CA HIS A 65 -19.73 -12.04 -19.45
C HIS A 65 -19.97 -11.77 -17.96
N ALA A 66 -21.08 -11.12 -17.61
CA ALA A 66 -21.46 -10.90 -16.21
C ALA A 66 -21.69 -12.23 -15.47
N ARG A 67 -22.33 -13.20 -16.13
CA ARG A 67 -22.51 -14.55 -15.56
C ARG A 67 -21.18 -15.27 -15.40
N GLU A 68 -20.33 -15.27 -16.42
CA GLU A 68 -19.03 -15.95 -16.36
C GLU A 68 -18.14 -15.36 -15.25
N ALA A 69 -18.11 -14.04 -15.09
CA ALA A 69 -17.38 -13.39 -14.00
C ALA A 69 -17.91 -13.78 -12.61
N ALA A 70 -19.24 -13.91 -12.46
CA ALA A 70 -19.85 -14.39 -11.23
C ALA A 70 -19.47 -15.86 -10.95
N GLU A 71 -19.52 -16.73 -11.96
CA GLU A 71 -19.11 -18.14 -11.82
C GLU A 71 -17.63 -18.29 -11.44
N GLN A 72 -16.76 -17.44 -12.00
CA GLN A 72 -15.34 -17.38 -11.64
C GLN A 72 -15.14 -16.95 -10.18
N ARG A 73 -15.88 -15.93 -9.70
CA ARG A 73 -15.82 -15.51 -8.29
C ARG A 73 -16.33 -16.58 -7.35
N LEU A 74 -17.44 -17.24 -7.69
CA LEU A 74 -18.05 -18.29 -6.87
C LEU A 74 -17.22 -19.59 -6.79
N THR A 75 -16.40 -19.85 -7.80
CA THR A 75 -15.48 -21.00 -7.82
C THR A 75 -14.09 -20.67 -7.26
N SER A 76 -13.81 -19.39 -7.00
CA SER A 76 -12.55 -18.96 -6.42
C SER A 76 -12.42 -19.45 -4.97
N PRO A 77 -11.21 -19.88 -4.54
CA PRO A 77 -10.93 -20.13 -3.12
C PRO A 77 -11.12 -18.86 -2.25
N ASP A 78 -11.21 -17.67 -2.86
CA ASP A 78 -11.40 -16.39 -2.16
C ASP A 78 -12.85 -15.99 -1.92
N ALA A 79 -13.80 -16.78 -2.41
CA ALA A 79 -15.23 -16.46 -2.30
C ALA A 79 -15.66 -16.15 -0.86
N THR A 80 -15.00 -16.75 0.14
CA THR A 80 -15.24 -16.51 1.57
C THR A 80 -13.97 -16.12 2.34
N ALA A 81 -12.94 -15.61 1.66
CA ALA A 81 -11.68 -15.24 2.30
C ALA A 81 -11.81 -13.99 3.21
N THR A 82 -12.72 -13.08 2.89
CA THR A 82 -13.04 -11.90 3.71
C THR A 82 -14.55 -11.72 3.81
N ALA A 83 -15.02 -10.96 4.81
CA ALA A 83 -16.44 -10.59 4.90
C ALA A 83 -16.97 -9.92 3.61
N PHE A 84 -16.14 -9.11 2.94
CA PHE A 84 -16.54 -8.37 1.75
C PHE A 84 -16.60 -9.27 0.50
N THR A 85 -15.65 -10.20 0.32
CA THR A 85 -15.73 -11.17 -0.78
C THR A 85 -16.91 -12.12 -0.58
N ALA A 86 -17.20 -12.52 0.66
CA ALA A 86 -18.38 -13.31 1.00
C ALA A 86 -19.69 -12.59 0.67
N CYS A 87 -19.77 -11.27 0.90
CA CYS A 87 -20.92 -10.45 0.53
C CYS A 87 -21.16 -10.43 -0.98
N VAL A 88 -20.12 -10.23 -1.78
CA VAL A 88 -20.21 -10.22 -3.24
C VAL A 88 -20.54 -11.61 -3.77
N ALA A 89 -19.91 -12.66 -3.24
CA ALA A 89 -20.22 -14.04 -3.58
C ALA A 89 -21.67 -14.42 -3.26
N LEU A 90 -22.20 -13.99 -2.10
CA LEU A 90 -23.61 -14.20 -1.75
C LEU A 90 -24.54 -13.48 -2.75
N ALA A 91 -24.24 -12.24 -3.11
CA ALA A 91 -25.03 -11.50 -4.10
C ALA A 91 -25.01 -12.20 -5.46
N ASP A 92 -23.83 -12.63 -5.95
CA ASP A 92 -23.69 -13.38 -7.20
C ASP A 92 -24.48 -14.70 -7.15
N ALA A 93 -24.37 -15.46 -6.06
CA ALA A 93 -25.08 -16.73 -5.91
C ALA A 93 -26.60 -16.54 -5.94
N LEU A 94 -27.11 -15.47 -5.34
CA LEU A 94 -28.55 -15.14 -5.33
C LEU A 94 -29.05 -14.62 -6.68
N ILE A 95 -28.31 -13.69 -7.32
CA ILE A 95 -28.68 -13.11 -8.64
C ILE A 95 -28.76 -14.21 -9.69
N TRP A 96 -27.79 -15.12 -9.69
CA TRP A 96 -27.61 -16.13 -10.73
C TRP A 96 -28.17 -17.51 -10.35
N HIS A 97 -28.85 -17.64 -9.21
CA HIS A 97 -29.36 -18.91 -8.70
C HIS A 97 -30.15 -19.70 -9.75
N ASP A 98 -31.11 -19.07 -10.44
CA ASP A 98 -31.97 -19.82 -11.37
C ASP A 98 -31.27 -20.13 -12.71
N GLU A 99 -30.15 -19.47 -13.00
CA GLU A 99 -29.50 -19.44 -14.32
C GLU A 99 -28.13 -20.13 -14.35
N SER A 100 -27.51 -20.37 -13.18
CA SER A 100 -26.18 -20.99 -13.05
C SER A 100 -26.22 -22.17 -12.08
N ALA A 101 -25.69 -23.32 -12.52
CA ALA A 101 -25.50 -24.47 -11.64
C ALA A 101 -24.44 -24.19 -10.55
N VAL A 102 -23.42 -23.38 -10.87
CA VAL A 102 -22.38 -22.95 -9.93
C VAL A 102 -22.99 -22.10 -8.82
N ALA A 103 -23.82 -21.11 -9.18
CA ALA A 103 -24.53 -20.28 -8.21
C ALA A 103 -25.42 -21.09 -7.26
N ARG A 104 -26.20 -22.05 -7.79
CA ARG A 104 -27.02 -22.96 -6.96
C ARG A 104 -26.19 -23.80 -6.00
N ALA A 105 -25.04 -24.28 -6.45
CA ALA A 105 -24.16 -25.09 -5.62
C ALA A 105 -23.47 -24.25 -4.53
N ALA A 106 -23.12 -23.00 -4.83
CA ALA A 106 -22.44 -22.09 -3.92
C ALA A 106 -23.36 -21.44 -2.87
N LEU A 107 -24.66 -21.31 -3.16
CA LEU A 107 -25.59 -20.61 -2.26
C LEU A 107 -25.74 -21.26 -0.86
N PRO A 108 -25.98 -22.59 -0.71
CA PRO A 108 -26.09 -23.21 0.60
C PRO A 108 -24.86 -23.02 1.51
N PRO A 109 -23.61 -23.24 1.07
CA PRO A 109 -22.45 -23.02 1.92
C PRO A 109 -22.22 -21.53 2.25
N LEU A 110 -22.61 -20.59 1.38
CA LEU A 110 -22.55 -19.16 1.67
C LEU A 110 -23.55 -18.76 2.77
N ILE A 111 -24.79 -19.27 2.72
CA ILE A 111 -25.78 -19.03 3.78
C ILE A 111 -25.29 -19.61 5.11
N GLU A 112 -24.74 -20.84 5.07
CA GLU A 112 -24.18 -21.48 6.25
C GLU A 112 -22.99 -20.72 6.82
N HIS A 113 -22.13 -20.16 5.97
CA HIS A 113 -21.04 -19.27 6.38
C HIS A 113 -21.59 -18.06 7.15
N TYR A 114 -22.63 -17.39 6.65
CA TYR A 114 -23.22 -16.24 7.35
C TYR A 114 -23.83 -16.61 8.72
N ARG A 115 -24.42 -17.81 8.83
CA ARG A 115 -24.93 -18.32 10.10
C ARG A 115 -23.80 -18.59 11.09
N ILE A 116 -22.78 -19.34 10.69
CA ILE A 116 -21.67 -19.75 11.56
C ILE A 116 -20.80 -18.57 11.97
N GLU A 117 -20.51 -17.66 11.03
CA GLU A 117 -19.49 -16.62 11.24
C GLU A 117 -20.07 -15.32 11.82
N TYR A 118 -21.36 -15.06 11.62
CA TYR A 118 -22.00 -13.81 12.02
C TYR A 118 -23.34 -13.98 12.73
N GLY A 119 -23.86 -15.20 12.90
CA GLY A 119 -25.17 -15.41 13.50
C GLY A 119 -26.31 -14.87 12.65
N VAL A 120 -26.16 -14.83 11.32
CA VAL A 120 -27.16 -14.27 10.40
C VAL A 120 -27.85 -15.39 9.63
N LEU A 121 -29.17 -15.47 9.79
CA LEU A 121 -30.04 -16.36 9.04
C LEU A 121 -30.57 -15.64 7.80
N ILE A 122 -30.36 -16.23 6.63
CA ILE A 122 -30.78 -15.66 5.34
C ILE A 122 -31.89 -16.55 4.76
N ASP A 123 -33.09 -15.99 4.61
CA ASP A 123 -34.19 -16.62 3.88
C ASP A 123 -34.19 -16.14 2.43
N THR A 124 -33.86 -17.05 1.52
CA THR A 124 -33.81 -16.78 0.08
C THR A 124 -35.16 -16.80 -0.61
N GLN A 125 -36.21 -17.33 0.03
CA GLN A 125 -37.57 -17.36 -0.50
C GLN A 125 -38.33 -16.06 -0.19
N THR A 126 -38.12 -15.50 1.00
CA THR A 126 -38.82 -14.28 1.47
C THR A 126 -37.95 -13.03 1.52
N PRO A 127 -36.88 -12.98 0.70
CA PRO A 127 -35.63 -12.20 0.92
C PRO A 127 -35.56 -11.48 2.26
N ALA A 128 -35.47 -12.27 3.34
CA ALA A 128 -35.45 -11.77 4.70
C ALA A 128 -34.16 -12.18 5.40
N ILE A 129 -33.67 -11.32 6.30
CA ILE A 129 -32.57 -11.62 7.20
C ILE A 129 -33.07 -11.61 8.64
N ALA A 130 -32.63 -12.59 9.42
CA ALA A 130 -32.91 -12.70 10.84
C ALA A 130 -31.62 -13.00 11.60
N LEU A 131 -31.66 -12.83 12.92
CA LEU A 131 -30.55 -13.18 13.80
C LEU A 131 -30.76 -14.60 14.32
N ASP A 132 -29.69 -15.37 14.39
CA ASP A 132 -29.69 -16.68 15.02
C ASP A 132 -29.71 -16.49 16.56
N PRO A 133 -30.80 -16.89 17.25
CA PRO A 133 -30.91 -16.71 18.70
C PRO A 133 -29.92 -17.56 19.49
N GLU A 134 -29.31 -18.59 18.89
CA GLU A 134 -28.32 -19.46 19.52
C GLU A 134 -26.88 -18.97 19.30
N PHE A 135 -26.69 -17.90 18.51
CA PHE A 135 -25.36 -17.38 18.21
C PHE A 135 -24.76 -16.63 19.40
N ASP A 136 -23.56 -17.05 19.78
CA ASP A 136 -22.74 -16.42 20.82
C ASP A 136 -21.64 -15.57 20.15
N ASP A 137 -21.87 -14.25 20.09
CA ASP A 137 -20.94 -13.28 19.50
C ASP A 137 -19.60 -13.27 20.23
N ASP A 138 -19.62 -13.30 21.57
CA ASP A 138 -18.42 -13.23 22.40
C ASP A 138 -17.57 -14.50 22.23
N ALA A 139 -18.20 -15.68 22.27
CA ALA A 139 -17.49 -16.94 22.06
C ALA A 139 -16.92 -17.06 20.64
N THR A 140 -17.66 -16.59 19.62
CA THR A 140 -17.20 -16.60 18.23
C THR A 140 -16.04 -15.62 18.03
N GLN A 141 -16.14 -14.42 18.61
CA GLN A 141 -15.05 -13.44 18.60
C GLN A 141 -13.80 -13.99 19.28
N HIS A 142 -13.94 -14.62 20.45
CA HIS A 142 -12.83 -15.27 21.14
C HIS A 142 -12.19 -16.39 20.31
N THR A 143 -13.00 -17.27 19.72
CA THR A 143 -12.53 -18.35 18.83
C THR A 143 -11.74 -17.80 17.64
N ARG A 144 -12.23 -16.72 17.00
CA ARG A 144 -11.53 -16.04 15.91
C ARG A 144 -10.19 -15.45 16.36
N GLN A 145 -10.16 -14.80 17.53
CA GLN A 145 -8.93 -14.22 18.07
C GLN A 145 -7.88 -15.29 18.37
N THR A 146 -8.28 -16.39 19.01
CA THR A 146 -7.37 -17.52 19.29
C THR A 146 -6.86 -18.17 18.01
N ARG A 147 -7.75 -18.48 17.05
CA ARG A 147 -7.35 -19.04 15.75
C ARG A 147 -6.32 -18.15 15.04
N ARG A 148 -6.54 -16.83 15.05
CA ARG A 148 -5.61 -15.86 14.45
C ARG A 148 -4.28 -15.76 15.20
N ALA A 149 -4.29 -15.90 16.52
CA ALA A 149 -3.05 -15.95 17.31
C ALA A 149 -2.23 -17.21 16.97
N ASP A 150 -2.90 -18.36 16.87
CA ASP A 150 -2.27 -19.63 16.49
C ASP A 150 -1.73 -19.59 15.05
N GLU A 151 -2.51 -19.04 14.11
CA GLU A 151 -2.07 -18.81 12.73
C GLU A 151 -0.83 -17.91 12.70
N ARG A 152 -0.84 -16.78 13.43
CA ARG A 152 0.34 -15.89 13.55
C ARG A 152 1.56 -16.61 14.10
N ALA A 153 1.42 -17.37 15.18
CA ALA A 153 2.51 -18.14 15.76
C ALA A 153 3.08 -19.18 14.79
N ALA A 154 2.21 -19.94 14.12
CA ALA A 154 2.64 -20.92 13.11
C ALA A 154 3.39 -20.25 11.95
N ARG A 155 2.97 -19.05 11.52
CA ARG A 155 3.66 -18.29 10.48
C ARG A 155 4.98 -17.69 10.94
N MET A 156 5.07 -17.20 12.18
CA MET A 156 6.34 -16.80 12.79
C MET A 156 7.35 -17.94 12.71
N TRP A 157 6.95 -19.15 13.12
CA TRP A 157 7.83 -20.32 13.06
C TRP A 157 8.30 -20.63 11.64
N GLN A 158 7.39 -20.55 10.66
CA GLN A 158 7.72 -20.79 9.25
C GLN A 158 8.72 -19.76 8.71
N ALA A 159 8.50 -18.46 8.99
CA ALA A 159 9.38 -17.39 8.54
C ALA A 159 10.76 -17.46 9.21
N SER A 160 10.82 -17.67 10.52
CA SER A 160 12.08 -17.83 11.24
C SER A 160 12.85 -19.06 10.78
N ALA A 161 12.16 -20.18 10.50
CA ALA A 161 12.79 -21.38 9.95
C ALA A 161 13.40 -21.12 8.56
N GLN A 162 12.72 -20.36 7.70
CA GLN A 162 13.24 -19.99 6.39
C GLN A 162 14.50 -19.12 6.50
N VAL A 163 14.52 -18.13 7.41
CA VAL A 163 15.70 -17.29 7.64
C VAL A 163 16.89 -18.13 8.13
N LEU A 164 16.65 -19.03 9.09
CA LEU A 164 17.67 -19.95 9.58
C LEU A 164 18.21 -20.87 8.47
N ASP A 165 17.33 -21.37 7.60
CA ASP A 165 17.71 -22.27 6.50
C ASP A 165 18.55 -21.57 5.44
N VAL A 166 18.13 -20.37 5.00
CA VAL A 166 18.88 -19.55 4.03
C VAL A 166 20.27 -19.17 4.56
N ALA A 167 20.40 -18.94 5.86
CA ALA A 167 21.68 -18.68 6.50
C ALA A 167 22.55 -19.95 6.72
N GLY A 168 21.99 -21.15 6.53
CA GLY A 168 22.66 -22.42 6.86
C GLY A 168 22.78 -22.67 8.37
N GLU A 169 21.97 -22.01 9.19
CA GLU A 169 21.99 -22.06 10.66
C GLU A 169 20.77 -22.78 11.25
N ALA A 170 19.99 -23.48 10.41
CA ALA A 170 18.85 -24.29 10.82
C ALA A 170 19.29 -25.53 11.63
N SER A 171 19.39 -25.38 12.94
CA SER A 171 19.61 -26.49 13.87
C SER A 171 18.31 -26.89 14.59
N ALA A 172 18.22 -28.15 15.04
CA ALA A 172 17.07 -28.61 15.84
C ALA A 172 16.93 -27.84 17.17
N ALA A 173 17.99 -27.21 17.67
CA ALA A 173 17.93 -26.33 18.84
C ALA A 173 17.36 -24.95 18.46
N ALA A 174 17.80 -24.39 17.32
CA ALA A 174 17.32 -23.10 16.82
C ALA A 174 15.82 -23.15 16.46
N LEU A 175 15.38 -24.20 15.77
CA LEU A 175 13.96 -24.40 15.44
C LEU A 175 13.09 -24.61 16.69
N ARG A 176 13.63 -25.26 17.73
CA ARG A 176 12.91 -25.40 19.01
C ARG A 176 12.82 -24.09 19.77
N ALA A 177 13.84 -23.24 19.70
CA ALA A 177 13.82 -21.92 20.28
C ALA A 177 12.69 -21.07 19.66
N THR A 178 12.56 -21.06 18.33
CA THR A 178 11.49 -20.30 17.66
C THR A 178 10.10 -20.87 17.95
N GLN A 179 9.96 -22.19 18.11
CA GLN A 179 8.68 -22.85 18.41
C GLN A 179 8.23 -22.76 19.88
N SER A 180 9.11 -22.33 20.78
CA SER A 180 8.87 -22.40 22.22
C SER A 180 7.95 -21.31 22.79
N GLY A 181 7.55 -20.33 21.97
CA GLY A 181 6.79 -19.15 22.41
C GLY A 181 7.60 -18.21 23.31
N LEU A 182 8.93 -18.31 23.28
CA LEU A 182 9.82 -17.36 23.93
C LEU A 182 9.90 -16.09 23.09
N HIS A 183 9.99 -14.95 23.77
CA HIS A 183 10.14 -13.63 23.16
C HIS A 183 11.40 -12.92 23.72
N ASP A 184 11.83 -11.86 23.04
CA ASP A 184 12.89 -10.93 23.50
C ASP A 184 14.22 -11.59 23.91
N GLN A 185 14.69 -11.27 25.12
CA GLN A 185 15.93 -11.77 25.69
C GLN A 185 15.92 -13.29 25.81
N GLN A 186 14.77 -13.90 26.10
CA GLN A 186 14.67 -15.36 26.22
C GLN A 186 14.87 -16.05 24.86
N LEU A 187 14.27 -15.48 23.81
CA LEU A 187 14.49 -15.96 22.43
C LEU A 187 15.95 -15.73 22.00
N THR A 188 16.51 -14.56 22.33
CA THR A 188 17.91 -14.21 22.05
C THR A 188 18.89 -15.21 22.67
N GLU A 189 18.73 -15.49 23.97
CA GLU A 189 19.57 -16.44 24.71
C GLU A 189 19.42 -17.87 24.19
N ALA A 190 18.20 -18.29 23.85
CA ALA A 190 17.94 -19.61 23.30
C ALA A 190 18.59 -19.80 21.92
N LEU A 191 18.49 -18.80 21.04
CA LEU A 191 19.15 -18.82 19.73
C LEU A 191 20.68 -18.74 19.86
N ALA A 192 21.18 -17.96 20.82
CA ALA A 192 22.62 -17.89 21.09
C ALA A 192 23.17 -19.22 21.59
N THR A 193 22.44 -19.89 22.48
CA THR A 193 22.75 -21.24 22.95
C THR A 193 22.70 -22.27 21.82
N ALA A 194 21.81 -22.07 20.83
CA ALA A 194 21.71 -22.90 19.64
C ALA A 194 22.83 -22.64 18.60
N GLY A 195 23.74 -21.70 18.86
CA GLY A 195 24.87 -21.37 17.98
C GLY A 195 24.51 -20.46 16.81
N VAL A 196 23.33 -19.84 16.82
CA VAL A 196 22.88 -18.90 15.76
C VAL A 196 23.70 -17.62 15.85
N SER A 197 24.18 -17.12 14.72
CA SER A 197 24.98 -15.89 14.63
C SER A 197 24.16 -14.66 15.01
N GLU A 198 24.83 -13.61 15.48
CA GLU A 198 24.13 -12.38 15.92
C GLU A 198 23.25 -11.78 14.82
N THR A 199 23.73 -11.75 13.58
CA THR A 199 22.97 -11.25 12.43
C THR A 199 21.66 -12.03 12.22
N VAL A 200 21.73 -13.36 12.25
CA VAL A 200 20.54 -14.21 12.05
C VAL A 200 19.60 -14.14 13.24
N ARG A 201 20.14 -14.05 14.48
CA ARG A 201 19.34 -13.80 15.68
C ARG A 201 18.55 -12.51 15.57
N GLN A 202 19.19 -11.41 15.17
CA GLN A 202 18.53 -10.12 14.97
C GLN A 202 17.43 -10.19 13.90
N ALA A 203 17.62 -10.95 12.82
CA ALA A 203 16.57 -11.18 11.83
C ALA A 203 15.37 -11.94 12.40
N VAL A 204 15.62 -12.99 13.20
CA VAL A 204 14.55 -13.76 13.85
C VAL A 204 13.81 -12.92 14.91
N LEU A 205 14.53 -12.12 15.69
CA LEU A 205 13.95 -11.20 16.67
C LEU A 205 13.13 -10.09 15.98
N PHE A 206 13.61 -9.57 14.84
CA PHE A 206 12.85 -8.63 14.03
C PHE A 206 11.55 -9.26 13.52
N ILE A 207 11.58 -10.50 13.02
CA ILE A 207 10.38 -11.24 12.59
C ILE A 207 9.38 -11.41 13.73
N ASP A 208 9.87 -11.74 14.93
CA ASP A 208 9.06 -11.88 16.14
C ASP A 208 8.38 -10.54 16.50
N ALA A 209 9.15 -9.47 16.65
CA ALA A 209 8.63 -8.13 16.93
C ALA A 209 7.65 -7.64 15.87
N TYR A 210 7.95 -7.90 14.59
CA TYR A 210 7.14 -7.49 13.45
C TYR A 210 5.77 -8.21 13.41
N LEU A 211 5.67 -9.47 13.82
CA LEU A 211 4.39 -10.22 13.84
C LEU A 211 3.53 -9.96 15.07
N PHE A 212 4.15 -9.70 16.22
CA PHE A 212 3.45 -9.54 17.49
C PHE A 212 3.21 -8.07 17.87
N ASP A 213 3.61 -7.11 17.01
CA ASP A 213 3.57 -5.67 17.28
C ASP A 213 4.24 -5.30 18.63
N TYR A 214 5.24 -6.11 18.99
CA TYR A 214 5.98 -5.98 20.22
C TYR A 214 7.36 -5.42 19.89
N THR A 215 7.52 -4.11 20.08
CA THR A 215 8.71 -3.36 19.67
C THR A 215 9.69 -3.11 20.81
N ALA A 216 9.51 -3.72 21.99
CA ALA A 216 10.35 -3.43 23.14
C ALA A 216 11.80 -3.87 22.86
N GLY A 217 12.67 -2.90 22.59
CA GLY A 217 14.09 -3.14 22.30
C GLY A 217 14.44 -3.40 20.84
N ILE A 218 13.46 -3.35 19.91
CA ILE A 218 13.70 -3.43 18.47
C ILE A 218 13.07 -2.21 17.81
N ASP A 219 13.93 -1.33 17.32
CA ASP A 219 13.51 -0.19 16.52
C ASP A 219 13.18 -0.67 15.10
N LEU A 220 11.90 -0.81 14.78
CA LEU A 220 11.42 -1.16 13.44
C LEU A 220 11.68 -0.03 12.42
N GLU A 221 12.11 1.14 12.87
CA GLU A 221 12.47 2.30 12.03
C GLU A 221 13.98 2.32 11.71
N VAL A 222 14.80 1.56 12.46
CA VAL A 222 16.17 1.28 12.04
C VAL A 222 16.11 0.32 10.85
N PRO A 223 16.73 0.66 9.70
CA PRO A 223 16.41 -0.05 8.48
C PRO A 223 16.89 -1.49 8.61
N PRO A 224 16.00 -2.47 8.39
CA PRO A 224 16.17 -3.83 8.82
C PRO A 224 17.36 -4.48 8.13
N LEU A 225 17.78 -5.63 8.67
CA LEU A 225 18.57 -6.58 7.89
C LEU A 225 17.89 -6.77 6.53
N PRO A 226 18.64 -6.86 5.41
CA PRO A 226 18.04 -6.97 4.09
C PRO A 226 17.34 -8.33 3.96
N LEU A 227 16.08 -8.40 4.39
CA LEU A 227 15.24 -9.59 4.30
C LEU A 227 14.76 -9.80 2.85
N VAL A 228 14.74 -8.72 2.07
CA VAL A 228 14.27 -8.70 0.68
C VAL A 228 15.45 -8.43 -0.22
N ASP A 229 15.53 -9.20 -1.30
CA ASP A 229 16.48 -8.92 -2.36
C ASP A 229 16.12 -7.59 -3.04
N LEU A 230 17.01 -6.62 -2.89
CA LEU A 230 16.89 -5.29 -3.44
C LEU A 230 16.67 -5.29 -4.96
N ALA A 231 17.29 -6.23 -5.68
CA ALA A 231 17.10 -6.37 -7.12
C ALA A 231 15.69 -6.88 -7.48
N GLU A 232 15.08 -7.71 -6.62
CA GLU A 232 13.70 -8.17 -6.80
C GLU A 232 12.70 -7.06 -6.48
N GLU A 233 12.97 -6.26 -5.46
CA GLU A 233 12.16 -5.08 -5.11
C GLU A 233 12.20 -4.04 -6.26
N ALA A 234 13.38 -3.76 -6.79
CA ALA A 234 13.59 -2.79 -7.87
C ALA A 234 12.79 -3.06 -9.14
N LYS A 235 12.54 -4.33 -9.46
CA LYS A 235 11.75 -4.72 -10.65
C LYS A 235 10.35 -4.12 -10.61
N SER A 236 9.72 -4.12 -9.44
CA SER A 236 8.39 -3.55 -9.26
C SER A 236 8.38 -2.03 -9.41
N VAL A 237 9.34 -1.34 -8.77
CA VAL A 237 9.49 0.12 -8.86
C VAL A 237 9.72 0.57 -10.31
N VAL A 238 10.57 -0.16 -11.05
CA VAL A 238 10.84 0.14 -12.46
C VAL A 238 9.61 -0.14 -13.32
N GLN A 239 8.90 -1.26 -13.10
CA GLN A 239 7.66 -1.54 -13.83
C GLN A 239 6.61 -0.45 -13.60
N SER A 240 6.37 -0.04 -12.35
CA SER A 240 5.45 1.05 -12.02
C SER A 240 5.90 2.37 -12.65
N GLY A 241 7.21 2.63 -12.69
CA GLY A 241 7.79 3.75 -13.41
C GLY A 241 7.44 3.73 -14.91
N LEU A 242 7.58 2.58 -15.57
CA LEU A 242 7.22 2.41 -16.98
C LEU A 242 5.71 2.59 -17.20
N ASP A 243 4.86 2.03 -16.33
CA ASP A 243 3.41 2.14 -16.44
C ASP A 243 2.93 3.61 -16.35
N ARG A 244 3.64 4.47 -15.60
CA ARG A 244 3.37 5.92 -15.54
C ARG A 244 3.57 6.63 -16.88
N LEU A 245 4.38 6.09 -17.80
CA LEU A 245 4.54 6.69 -19.13
C LEU A 245 3.22 6.72 -19.93
N GLN A 246 2.25 5.87 -19.59
CA GLN A 246 0.96 5.81 -20.30
C GLN A 246 -0.12 6.69 -19.71
N LYS A 247 -0.08 6.92 -18.40
CA LYS A 247 -1.17 7.55 -17.66
C LYS A 247 -0.61 8.63 -16.77
N PRO A 248 -1.15 9.86 -16.82
CA PRO A 248 -0.92 10.81 -15.75
C PRO A 248 -1.19 10.12 -14.40
N SER A 249 -0.32 10.33 -13.41
CA SER A 249 -0.62 9.85 -12.06
C SER A 249 -1.81 10.62 -11.51
N GLU A 250 -2.38 10.19 -10.38
CA GLU A 250 -3.40 10.99 -9.68
C GLU A 250 -2.88 12.39 -9.31
N GLU A 251 -1.55 12.58 -9.29
CA GLU A 251 -0.85 13.81 -8.90
C GLU A 251 -0.36 14.66 -10.08
N THR A 252 -0.17 14.09 -11.27
CA THR A 252 0.35 14.82 -12.44
C THR A 252 -0.72 15.02 -13.52
N MET A 253 -0.77 16.23 -14.11
CA MET A 253 -1.69 16.53 -15.22
C MET A 253 -1.30 15.84 -16.53
N SER A 254 -0.04 15.39 -16.65
CA SER A 254 0.52 14.75 -17.84
C SER A 254 1.34 13.52 -17.45
N ALA A 255 1.38 12.53 -18.35
CA ALA A 255 2.31 11.42 -18.24
C ALA A 255 3.75 11.92 -18.49
N PRO A 256 4.75 11.45 -17.73
CA PRO A 256 6.15 11.80 -17.97
C PRO A 256 6.66 11.20 -19.29
N ILE A 257 7.65 11.85 -19.90
CA ILE A 257 8.41 11.27 -21.02
C ILE A 257 9.56 10.39 -20.50
N PRO A 258 10.12 9.46 -21.32
CA PRO A 258 11.21 8.57 -20.90
C PRO A 258 12.42 9.30 -20.28
N GLU A 259 12.77 10.48 -20.78
CA GLU A 259 13.86 11.30 -20.23
C GLU A 259 13.54 11.81 -18.82
N GLU A 260 12.30 12.21 -18.56
CA GLU A 260 11.85 12.66 -17.24
C GLU A 260 11.78 11.49 -16.25
N LEU A 261 11.30 10.33 -16.70
CA LEU A 261 11.29 9.11 -15.87
C LEU A 261 12.72 8.70 -15.48
N ARG A 262 13.71 8.85 -16.38
CA ARG A 262 15.12 8.61 -16.05
C ARG A 262 15.72 9.60 -15.06
N LEU A 263 15.06 10.73 -14.80
CA LEU A 263 15.49 11.71 -13.80
C LEU A 263 14.84 11.47 -12.43
N ASP A 264 13.74 10.71 -12.38
CA ASP A 264 13.07 10.34 -11.13
C ASP A 264 14.04 9.61 -10.17
N PRO A 265 14.25 10.13 -8.94
CA PRO A 265 15.20 9.56 -7.99
C PRO A 265 14.91 8.10 -7.66
N GLY A 266 13.63 7.72 -7.46
CA GLY A 266 13.22 6.36 -7.15
C GLY A 266 13.49 5.41 -8.32
N PHE A 267 13.16 5.84 -9.55
CA PHE A 267 13.43 5.05 -10.75
C PHE A 267 14.93 4.85 -10.99
N ARG A 268 15.73 5.92 -10.89
CA ARG A 268 17.20 5.86 -11.06
C ARG A 268 17.84 4.90 -10.08
N LEU A 269 17.41 4.98 -8.83
CA LEU A 269 17.94 4.17 -7.76
C LEU A 269 17.59 2.69 -7.96
N ALA A 270 16.32 2.39 -8.25
CA ALA A 270 15.87 1.05 -8.58
C ALA A 270 16.60 0.49 -9.81
N TYR A 271 16.77 1.29 -10.87
CA TYR A 271 17.52 0.89 -12.06
C TYR A 271 19.00 0.56 -11.74
N SER A 272 19.63 1.30 -10.82
CA SER A 272 21.05 1.12 -10.47
C SER A 272 21.35 -0.25 -9.82
N VAL A 273 20.38 -0.81 -9.09
CA VAL A 273 20.52 -2.07 -8.34
C VAL A 273 20.11 -3.30 -9.16
N LEU A 274 19.54 -3.10 -10.35
CA LEU A 274 19.21 -4.19 -11.27
C LEU A 274 20.45 -4.90 -11.81
N SER A 275 20.27 -6.16 -12.20
CA SER A 275 21.30 -6.92 -12.91
C SER A 275 21.57 -6.31 -14.31
N PRO A 276 22.77 -6.46 -14.89
CA PRO A 276 23.04 -6.03 -16.27
C PRO A 276 22.01 -6.50 -17.32
N PRO A 277 21.54 -7.78 -17.34
CA PRO A 277 20.52 -8.20 -18.29
C PRO A 277 19.15 -7.58 -18.02
N ASP A 278 18.80 -7.31 -16.75
CA ASP A 278 17.55 -6.61 -16.41
C ASP A 278 17.59 -5.14 -16.86
N ARG A 279 18.72 -4.44 -16.65
CA ARG A 279 18.92 -3.07 -17.16
C ARG A 279 18.74 -2.98 -18.67
N ALA A 280 19.34 -3.91 -19.42
CA ALA A 280 19.20 -3.96 -20.87
C ALA A 280 17.74 -4.13 -21.33
N ARG A 281 16.91 -4.86 -20.57
CA ARG A 281 15.46 -4.99 -20.87
C ARG A 281 14.73 -3.67 -20.65
N VAL A 282 15.07 -2.94 -19.59
CA VAL A 282 14.49 -1.63 -19.29
C VAL A 282 14.88 -0.62 -20.35
N ASP A 283 16.15 -0.57 -20.74
CA ASP A 283 16.63 0.32 -21.80
C ASP A 283 15.91 0.05 -23.12
N ALA A 284 15.78 -1.22 -23.50
CA ALA A 284 15.02 -1.61 -24.68
C ALA A 284 13.53 -1.22 -24.59
N ALA A 285 12.91 -1.31 -23.41
CA ALA A 285 11.52 -0.89 -23.20
C ALA A 285 11.35 0.63 -23.32
N LEU A 286 12.29 1.41 -22.78
CA LEU A 286 12.30 2.87 -22.88
C LEU A 286 12.58 3.34 -24.31
N GLU A 287 13.46 2.65 -25.05
CA GLU A 287 13.73 2.93 -26.47
C GLU A 287 12.57 2.55 -27.39
N ALA A 288 11.84 1.49 -27.05
CA ALA A 288 10.67 1.04 -27.80
C ALA A 288 9.39 1.82 -27.47
N PHE A 289 9.43 2.68 -26.44
CA PHE A 289 8.28 3.47 -26.05
C PHE A 289 7.91 4.45 -27.17
N SER A 290 6.61 4.49 -27.49
CA SER A 290 6.02 5.41 -28.45
C SER A 290 4.70 5.92 -27.86
N ASP A 291 4.31 7.15 -28.20
CA ASP A 291 3.15 7.82 -27.60
C ASP A 291 1.83 7.01 -27.70
N ASP A 292 1.73 6.10 -28.68
CA ASP A 292 0.55 5.25 -28.92
C ASP A 292 0.66 3.82 -28.33
N GLY A 293 1.80 3.47 -27.74
CA GLY A 293 2.14 2.10 -27.34
C GLY A 293 2.14 1.88 -25.82
N ALA A 294 1.65 0.72 -25.38
CA ALA A 294 1.87 0.30 -23.99
C ALA A 294 3.31 -0.18 -23.77
N PRO A 295 3.99 0.28 -22.70
CA PRO A 295 5.27 -0.26 -22.35
C PRO A 295 5.08 -1.76 -22.06
N PRO A 296 6.03 -2.60 -22.49
CA PRO A 296 5.93 -4.03 -22.23
C PRO A 296 5.95 -4.29 -20.73
N VAL A 297 5.11 -5.22 -20.27
CA VAL A 297 5.22 -5.77 -18.92
C VAL A 297 6.48 -6.64 -18.87
N LEU A 298 7.52 -6.16 -18.19
CA LEU A 298 8.83 -6.80 -18.15
C LEU A 298 8.89 -7.96 -17.16
N TRP A 299 8.24 -7.79 -16.00
CA TRP A 299 8.24 -8.77 -14.92
C TRP A 299 6.81 -9.01 -14.43
N PRO A 300 6.05 -9.91 -15.08
CA PRO A 300 4.70 -10.22 -14.63
C PRO A 300 4.76 -10.83 -13.23
N HIS A 301 3.75 -10.51 -12.42
CA HIS A 301 3.58 -10.97 -11.04
C HIS A 301 4.54 -10.37 -10.00
N HIS A 302 5.43 -9.43 -10.35
CA HIS A 302 6.15 -8.66 -9.33
C HIS A 302 5.23 -7.63 -8.70
N LEU A 303 5.08 -7.68 -7.38
CA LEU A 303 4.20 -6.78 -6.64
C LEU A 303 4.90 -5.44 -6.43
N ASP A 304 4.23 -4.35 -6.83
CA ASP A 304 4.56 -3.01 -6.36
C ASP A 304 4.09 -2.83 -4.92
N ARG A 305 5.07 -2.72 -4.02
CA ARG A 305 4.86 -2.55 -2.58
C ARG A 305 4.22 -1.22 -2.23
N ASN A 306 4.56 -0.15 -2.96
CA ASN A 306 3.92 1.17 -2.74
C ASN A 306 2.44 1.08 -3.10
N ARG A 307 2.13 0.47 -4.25
CA ARG A 307 0.75 0.23 -4.65
C ARG A 307 0.00 -0.68 -3.67
N ALA A 308 0.64 -1.72 -3.16
CA ALA A 308 0.06 -2.59 -2.16
C ALA A 308 -0.23 -1.85 -0.84
N ASP A 309 0.68 -0.99 -0.39
CA ASP A 309 0.50 -0.15 0.81
C ASP A 309 -0.68 0.81 0.64
N GLU A 310 -0.78 1.51 -0.49
CA GLU A 310 -1.93 2.38 -0.81
C GLU A 310 -3.26 1.63 -0.77
N LEU A 311 -3.31 0.44 -1.39
CA LEU A 311 -4.50 -0.40 -1.39
C LEU A 311 -4.84 -0.87 0.02
N LEU A 312 -3.86 -1.18 0.85
CA LEU A 312 -4.07 -1.57 2.25
C LEU A 312 -4.59 -0.42 3.11
N VAL A 313 -4.03 0.78 2.96
CA VAL A 313 -4.51 1.98 3.64
C VAL A 313 -5.96 2.24 3.25
N ARG A 314 -6.26 2.25 1.95
CA ARG A 314 -7.62 2.43 1.42
C ARG A 314 -8.56 1.34 1.93
N TYR A 315 -8.13 0.06 1.89
CA TYR A 315 -8.92 -1.07 2.38
C TYR A 315 -9.25 -0.93 3.87
N ARG A 316 -8.27 -0.55 4.70
CA ARG A 316 -8.47 -0.31 6.14
C ARG A 316 -9.47 0.82 6.38
N ASP A 317 -9.29 1.97 5.74
CA ASP A 317 -10.10 3.16 5.98
C ASP A 317 -11.55 2.97 5.50
N ARG A 318 -11.72 2.28 4.35
CA ARG A 318 -13.04 1.87 3.84
C ARG A 318 -13.70 0.83 4.74
N SER A 319 -12.97 -0.19 5.20
CA SER A 319 -13.50 -1.19 6.13
C SER A 319 -13.97 -0.54 7.44
N GLN A 320 -13.18 0.39 7.99
CA GLN A 320 -13.56 1.16 9.19
C GLN A 320 -14.83 1.99 8.97
N SER A 321 -15.01 2.56 7.78
CA SER A 321 -16.23 3.28 7.41
C SER A 321 -17.45 2.36 7.39
N VAL A 322 -17.33 1.16 6.81
CA VAL A 322 -18.40 0.14 6.81
C VAL A 322 -18.73 -0.33 8.23
N GLN A 323 -17.72 -0.58 9.07
CA GLN A 323 -17.92 -0.99 10.46
C GLN A 323 -18.59 0.12 11.30
N SER A 324 -18.17 1.37 11.11
CA SER A 324 -18.77 2.52 11.78
C SER A 324 -20.22 2.73 11.35
N TYR A 325 -20.55 2.41 10.10
CA TYR A 325 -21.93 2.37 9.63
C TYR A 325 -22.71 1.22 10.29
N ALA A 326 -22.19 0.00 10.29
CA ALA A 326 -22.80 -1.17 10.93
C ALA A 326 -23.08 -0.93 12.42
N ALA A 327 -22.14 -0.29 13.13
CA ALA A 327 -22.27 0.05 14.55
C ALA A 327 -23.42 1.02 14.85
N ARG A 328 -23.84 1.83 13.87
CA ARG A 328 -24.93 2.81 14.01
C ARG A 328 -26.30 2.27 13.57
N LEU A 329 -26.39 1.05 13.05
CA LEU A 329 -27.69 0.45 12.71
C LEU A 329 -28.54 0.25 13.97
N PRO A 330 -29.85 0.59 13.96
CA PRO A 330 -30.68 1.14 12.88
C PRO A 330 -30.89 2.66 12.99
N ALA A 331 -30.09 3.38 13.78
CA ALA A 331 -30.26 4.82 14.03
C ALA A 331 -30.05 5.70 12.79
N VAL A 332 -29.53 5.15 11.69
CA VAL A 332 -29.38 5.80 10.38
C VAL A 332 -30.70 5.68 9.61
N VAL A 333 -31.72 6.46 9.98
CA VAL A 333 -33.06 6.34 9.38
C VAL A 333 -33.23 7.15 8.09
N ASP A 334 -32.32 8.07 7.71
CA ASP A 334 -32.60 9.03 6.62
C ASP A 334 -31.40 9.43 5.72
N ASP A 335 -30.41 8.56 5.50
CA ASP A 335 -29.27 8.88 4.60
C ASP A 335 -29.07 7.84 3.49
N ALA A 336 -29.93 7.92 2.47
CA ALA A 336 -29.86 7.05 1.30
C ALA A 336 -28.55 7.22 0.50
N GLU A 337 -27.97 8.42 0.50
CA GLU A 337 -26.70 8.68 -0.17
C GLU A 337 -25.55 7.99 0.55
N HIS A 338 -25.49 8.12 1.88
CA HIS A 338 -24.51 7.41 2.69
C HIS A 338 -24.68 5.90 2.60
N HIS A 339 -25.92 5.39 2.58
CA HIS A 339 -26.16 3.96 2.37
C HIS A 339 -25.64 3.49 1.00
N ALA A 340 -25.96 4.20 -0.09
CA ALA A 340 -25.45 3.87 -1.42
C ALA A 340 -23.91 3.91 -1.48
N ARG A 341 -23.28 4.87 -0.76
CA ARG A 341 -21.83 4.97 -0.63
C ARG A 341 -21.23 3.78 0.11
N ILE A 342 -21.85 3.34 1.20
CA ILE A 342 -21.42 2.15 1.96
C ILE A 342 -21.55 0.88 1.10
N THR A 343 -22.64 0.72 0.35
CA THR A 343 -22.78 -0.38 -0.62
C THR A 343 -21.67 -0.34 -1.67
N GLY A 344 -21.33 0.84 -2.19
CA GLY A 344 -20.18 1.03 -3.08
C GLY A 344 -18.84 0.62 -2.46
N TYR A 345 -18.60 0.99 -1.20
CA TYR A 345 -17.39 0.60 -0.47
C TYR A 345 -17.28 -0.92 -0.30
N VAL A 346 -18.38 -1.65 -0.10
CA VAL A 346 -18.32 -3.12 0.01
C VAL A 346 -17.82 -3.77 -1.28
N SER A 347 -18.27 -3.29 -2.44
CA SER A 347 -17.76 -3.75 -3.74
C SER A 347 -16.29 -3.37 -3.92
N GLU A 348 -15.92 -2.12 -3.63
CA GLU A 348 -14.52 -1.63 -3.70
C GLU A 348 -13.60 -2.48 -2.80
N LEU A 349 -14.04 -2.80 -1.58
CA LEU A 349 -13.33 -3.64 -0.63
C LEU A 349 -13.14 -5.08 -1.14
N ALA A 350 -14.17 -5.68 -1.72
CA ALA A 350 -14.05 -7.03 -2.30
C ALA A 350 -13.04 -7.08 -3.46
N GLU A 351 -13.03 -6.05 -4.32
CA GLU A 351 -12.05 -5.93 -5.41
C GLU A 351 -10.63 -5.74 -4.88
N MET A 352 -10.43 -4.80 -3.95
CA MET A 352 -9.14 -4.59 -3.29
C MET A 352 -8.63 -5.86 -2.59
N ALA A 353 -9.51 -6.57 -1.88
CA ALA A 353 -9.16 -7.85 -1.24
C ALA A 353 -8.72 -8.88 -2.28
N GLY A 354 -9.42 -8.98 -3.42
CA GLY A 354 -9.02 -9.89 -4.50
C GLY A 354 -7.61 -9.61 -5.03
N VAL A 355 -7.29 -8.34 -5.29
CA VAL A 355 -5.95 -7.92 -5.75
C VAL A 355 -4.87 -8.23 -4.70
N LEU A 356 -5.13 -7.90 -3.43
CA LEU A 356 -4.17 -8.11 -2.35
C LEU A 356 -3.96 -9.60 -2.03
N LEU A 357 -5.02 -10.42 -2.05
CA LEU A 357 -4.92 -11.87 -1.84
C LEU A 357 -4.21 -12.58 -3.00
N ASP A 358 -4.46 -12.15 -4.24
CA ASP A 358 -3.72 -12.64 -5.41
C ASP A 358 -2.22 -12.28 -5.31
N ALA A 359 -1.93 -11.04 -4.95
CA ALA A 359 -0.57 -10.57 -4.69
C ALA A 359 0.11 -11.37 -3.56
N ALA A 360 -0.61 -11.71 -2.48
CA ALA A 360 -0.05 -12.51 -1.39
C ALA A 360 0.34 -13.93 -1.85
N ARG A 361 -0.47 -14.54 -2.73
CA ARG A 361 -0.28 -15.93 -3.17
C ARG A 361 0.71 -16.08 -4.30
N HIS A 362 0.61 -15.20 -5.29
CA HIS A 362 1.30 -15.33 -6.57
C HIS A 362 2.34 -14.24 -6.78
N GLY A 363 2.28 -13.16 -6.00
CA GLY A 363 3.19 -12.02 -6.11
C GLY A 363 4.64 -12.37 -5.75
N ARG A 364 5.57 -11.88 -6.56
CA ARG A 364 7.02 -11.88 -6.32
C ARG A 364 7.44 -10.57 -5.66
N GLY A 365 8.60 -10.58 -5.01
CA GLY A 365 9.10 -9.41 -4.29
C GLY A 365 8.53 -9.25 -2.88
N LEU A 366 7.77 -10.23 -2.37
CA LEU A 366 7.38 -10.31 -0.96
C LEU A 366 8.13 -11.43 -0.25
N ILE A 367 8.58 -11.17 0.99
CA ILE A 367 9.03 -12.24 1.89
C ILE A 367 7.84 -12.99 2.48
N GLY A 368 8.08 -14.21 2.97
CA GLY A 368 7.01 -15.07 3.50
C GLY A 368 6.15 -14.36 4.55
N ILE A 369 6.78 -13.63 5.48
CA ILE A 369 6.08 -12.90 6.54
C ILE A 369 5.18 -11.77 6.02
N GLU A 370 5.58 -11.04 4.97
CA GLU A 370 4.74 -9.97 4.38
C GLU A 370 3.52 -10.56 3.68
N ARG A 371 3.68 -11.69 2.96
CA ARG A 371 2.55 -12.38 2.33
C ARG A 371 1.51 -12.80 3.36
N GLU A 372 1.97 -13.35 4.48
CA GLU A 372 1.08 -13.80 5.54
C GLU A 372 0.40 -12.62 6.25
N LEU A 373 1.12 -11.55 6.56
CA LEU A 373 0.51 -10.36 7.12
C LEU A 373 -0.46 -9.69 6.15
N LEU A 374 -0.23 -9.78 4.83
CA LEU A 374 -1.15 -9.29 3.82
C LEU A 374 -2.45 -10.09 3.82
N ILE A 375 -2.37 -11.42 3.89
CA ILE A 375 -3.54 -12.32 4.04
C ILE A 375 -4.28 -12.03 5.35
N GLN A 376 -3.55 -11.87 6.46
CA GLN A 376 -4.16 -11.59 7.75
C GLN A 376 -4.79 -10.21 7.80
N THR A 377 -4.17 -9.21 7.19
CA THR A 377 -4.71 -7.86 7.14
C THR A 377 -5.98 -7.82 6.31
N THR A 378 -6.00 -8.50 5.16
CA THR A 378 -7.18 -8.56 4.29
C THR A 378 -8.32 -9.38 4.91
N ALA A 379 -8.03 -10.56 5.47
CA ALA A 379 -9.00 -11.41 6.18
C ALA A 379 -9.40 -10.88 7.57
N GLY A 380 -8.61 -9.96 8.12
CA GLY A 380 -8.65 -9.54 9.51
C GLY A 380 -8.86 -8.05 9.73
N ALA A 381 -9.06 -7.23 8.69
CA ALA A 381 -9.55 -5.85 8.81
C ALA A 381 -10.99 -5.77 9.36
N GLU A 382 -11.42 -6.81 10.06
CA GLU A 382 -12.72 -7.08 10.63
C GLU A 382 -12.70 -6.79 12.14
N ILE A 383 -13.37 -5.69 12.49
CA ILE A 383 -14.14 -5.45 13.70
C ILE A 383 -13.36 -5.51 15.02
N SER A 384 -13.32 -4.36 15.70
CA SER A 384 -12.86 -4.14 17.09
C SER A 384 -11.36 -4.21 17.37
N VAL A 385 -10.52 -4.64 16.42
CA VAL A 385 -9.06 -4.59 16.58
C VAL A 385 -8.46 -3.69 15.50
N ARG A 386 -7.61 -2.75 15.90
CA ARG A 386 -6.86 -1.89 14.97
C ARG A 386 -5.98 -2.80 14.13
N THR A 387 -6.23 -2.88 12.83
CA THR A 387 -5.37 -3.58 11.88
C THR A 387 -3.93 -3.09 12.09
N PRO A 388 -2.95 -3.97 12.38
CA PRO A 388 -1.56 -3.53 12.44
C PRO A 388 -1.20 -2.91 11.09
N ARG A 389 -0.49 -1.78 11.09
CA ARG A 389 0.01 -1.19 9.85
C ARG A 389 1.05 -2.17 9.31
N LEU A 390 0.72 -2.90 8.26
CA LEU A 390 1.72 -3.65 7.50
C LEU A 390 2.80 -2.64 7.09
N ARG A 391 4.03 -2.82 7.56
CA ARG A 391 5.17 -2.02 7.12
C ARG A 391 6.01 -2.90 6.23
N PHE A 392 5.86 -2.77 4.91
CA PHE A 392 6.72 -3.52 4.00
C PHE A 392 8.19 -3.27 4.36
N VAL A 393 8.94 -4.36 4.41
CA VAL A 393 10.31 -4.39 4.86
C VAL A 393 11.14 -4.39 3.60
N GLY A 394 11.66 -3.23 3.19
CA GLY A 394 12.45 -3.14 1.98
C GLY A 394 13.10 -1.79 1.86
N GLU A 395 14.32 -1.76 1.35
CA GLU A 395 15.09 -0.54 1.35
C GLU A 395 14.55 0.46 0.32
N LEU A 396 14.13 0.00 -0.87
CA LEU A 396 13.51 0.90 -1.86
C LEU A 396 12.12 1.36 -1.41
N PHE A 397 11.34 0.48 -0.78
CA PHE A 397 10.07 0.86 -0.18
C PHE A 397 10.26 1.91 0.92
N LEU A 398 11.14 1.67 1.90
CA LEU A 398 11.42 2.61 3.00
C LEU A 398 11.97 3.94 2.49
N PHE A 399 12.87 3.91 1.51
CA PHE A 399 13.34 5.12 0.84
C PHE A 399 12.17 5.89 0.22
N THR A 400 11.33 5.23 -0.57
CA THR A 400 10.19 5.89 -1.24
C THR A 400 9.20 6.45 -0.23
N GLN A 401 8.92 5.70 0.84
CA GLN A 401 8.03 6.14 1.92
C GLN A 401 8.61 7.36 2.64
N GLU A 402 9.88 7.34 3.04
CA GLU A 402 10.53 8.47 3.72
C GLU A 402 10.59 9.71 2.81
N MET A 403 10.88 9.54 1.52
CA MET A 403 10.85 10.65 0.56
C MET A 403 9.43 11.23 0.44
N ARG A 404 8.40 10.38 0.37
CA ARG A 404 7.00 10.82 0.34
C ARG A 404 6.62 11.57 1.62
N GLU A 405 6.97 11.05 2.79
CA GLU A 405 6.68 11.70 4.08
C GLU A 405 7.33 13.08 4.18
N HIS A 406 8.58 13.23 3.71
CA HIS A 406 9.22 14.54 3.62
C HIS A 406 8.55 15.47 2.60
N GLN A 407 8.10 14.96 1.46
CA GLN A 407 7.40 15.74 0.44
C GLN A 407 6.01 16.18 0.91
N GLU A 408 5.28 15.32 1.62
CA GLU A 408 4.00 15.64 2.26
C GLU A 408 4.19 16.72 3.32
N ALA A 409 5.19 16.59 4.21
CA ALA A 409 5.52 17.59 5.21
C ALA A 409 5.91 18.94 4.57
N ALA A 410 6.69 18.92 3.48
CA ALA A 410 6.99 20.12 2.72
C ALA A 410 5.72 20.75 2.13
N THR A 411 4.79 19.94 1.63
CA THR A 411 3.51 20.40 1.05
C THR A 411 2.57 20.99 2.09
N GLU A 412 2.52 20.41 3.29
CA GLU A 412 1.80 20.96 4.43
C GLU A 412 2.38 22.33 4.83
N LEU A 413 3.71 22.43 4.97
CA LEU A 413 4.39 23.70 5.24
C LEU A 413 4.14 24.76 4.17
N MET A 414 4.09 24.35 2.89
CA MET A 414 3.75 25.23 1.77
C MET A 414 2.32 25.77 1.88
N THR A 415 1.38 24.91 2.27
CA THR A 415 -0.03 25.29 2.46
C THR A 415 -0.19 26.23 3.64
N ASP A 416 0.48 25.95 4.75
CA ASP A 416 0.47 26.78 5.96
C ASP A 416 1.12 28.14 5.70
N TYR A 417 2.27 28.16 5.00
CA TYR A 417 2.95 29.40 4.60
C TYR A 417 2.04 30.29 3.73
N SER A 418 1.37 29.69 2.74
CA SER A 418 0.43 30.41 1.88
C SER A 418 -0.75 30.97 2.67
N THR A 419 -1.29 30.18 3.60
CA THR A 419 -2.41 30.59 4.48
C THR A 419 -2.01 31.72 5.42
N GLU A 420 -0.81 31.64 6.01
CA GLU A 420 -0.28 32.68 6.87
C GLU A 420 0.03 33.97 6.09
N LEU A 421 0.61 33.86 4.89
CA LEU A 421 0.87 35.00 4.02
C LEU A 421 -0.44 35.72 3.64
N ALA A 422 -1.49 34.96 3.31
CA ALA A 422 -2.82 35.50 3.06
C ALA A 422 -3.43 36.14 4.31
N SER A 423 -3.25 35.53 5.49
CA SER A 423 -3.77 36.04 6.76
C SER A 423 -3.06 37.34 7.18
N ALA A 424 -1.74 37.42 7.05
CA ALA A 424 -0.97 38.62 7.33
C ALA A 424 -1.36 39.80 6.43
N VAL A 425 -1.70 39.52 5.16
CA VAL A 425 -2.26 40.52 4.24
C VAL A 425 -3.67 40.93 4.70
N TYR A 426 -4.53 39.96 5.02
CA TYR A 426 -5.91 40.21 5.46
C TYR A 426 -6.00 41.02 6.76
N GLU A 427 -5.24 40.65 7.79
CA GLU A 427 -5.21 41.37 9.08
C GLU A 427 -4.69 42.80 8.90
N ALA A 428 -3.71 42.99 8.02
CA ALA A 428 -3.18 44.31 7.71
C ALA A 428 -4.22 45.21 7.01
N PHE A 429 -5.16 44.63 6.25
CA PHE A 429 -6.29 45.35 5.64
C PHE A 429 -7.50 45.51 6.57
N ALA A 430 -7.74 44.61 7.53
CA ALA A 430 -8.86 44.69 8.46
C ALA A 430 -8.78 45.89 9.44
N GLU A 431 -7.60 46.50 9.60
CA GLU A 431 -7.41 47.75 10.36
C GLU A 431 -7.86 49.02 9.61
N GLY A 432 -8.32 48.92 8.35
CA GLY A 432 -8.89 50.04 7.58
C GLY A 432 -10.21 49.66 6.92
N ASP A 433 -11.25 50.48 7.12
CA ASP A 433 -12.61 50.47 6.53
C ASP A 433 -13.04 49.28 5.65
N ASP A 434 -14.26 48.76 5.90
CA ASP A 434 -14.93 47.62 5.24
C ASP A 434 -14.92 47.60 3.68
N GLU A 435 -14.50 48.69 3.02
CA GLU A 435 -14.33 48.85 1.57
C GLU A 435 -13.09 48.15 1.00
N TYR A 436 -12.13 47.70 1.83
CA TYR A 436 -10.84 47.14 1.38
C TYR A 436 -10.80 45.62 1.15
N ARG A 437 -11.92 44.89 1.32
CA ARG A 437 -12.02 43.43 1.14
C ARG A 437 -11.62 42.89 -0.25
N GLU A 438 -11.44 43.74 -1.26
CA GLU A 438 -11.09 43.34 -2.63
C GLU A 438 -9.57 43.32 -2.95
N HIS A 439 -8.68 43.72 -2.03
CA HIS A 439 -7.26 43.88 -2.33
C HIS A 439 -6.40 42.72 -1.81
N SER A 440 -6.43 41.57 -2.48
CA SER A 440 -5.34 40.60 -2.39
C SER A 440 -4.02 41.25 -2.80
N ALA A 441 -2.88 40.81 -2.24
CA ALA A 441 -1.58 41.20 -2.80
C ALA A 441 -1.56 40.84 -4.30
N PRO A 442 -1.02 41.71 -5.18
CA PRO A 442 -0.92 41.40 -6.61
C PRO A 442 -0.23 40.05 -6.81
N ASP A 443 -0.73 39.23 -7.73
CA ASP A 443 -0.11 37.94 -8.08
C ASP A 443 1.38 38.12 -8.42
N SER A 444 1.75 39.26 -9.01
CA SER A 444 3.14 39.65 -9.33
C SER A 444 4.08 39.82 -8.13
N LEU A 445 3.55 39.86 -6.90
CA LEU A 445 4.30 39.90 -5.65
C LEU A 445 4.13 38.61 -4.82
N HIS A 446 2.94 38.02 -4.88
CA HIS A 446 2.61 36.79 -4.15
C HIS A 446 3.25 35.56 -4.80
N GLU A 447 3.12 35.38 -6.12
CA GLU A 447 3.66 34.22 -6.84
C GLU A 447 5.19 34.12 -6.74
N PRO A 448 6.00 35.20 -6.91
CA PRO A 448 7.45 35.06 -6.80
C PRO A 448 7.93 34.76 -5.38
N LEU A 449 7.15 35.12 -4.35
CA LEU A 449 7.46 34.79 -2.96
C LEU A 449 7.15 33.31 -2.68
N LEU A 450 5.99 32.83 -3.11
CA LEU A 450 5.64 31.41 -3.06
C LEU A 450 6.60 30.54 -3.88
N GLU A 451 6.92 30.92 -5.12
CA GLU A 451 7.87 30.19 -5.96
C GLU A 451 9.26 30.10 -5.32
N ALA A 452 9.72 31.19 -4.70
CA ALA A 452 10.99 31.20 -3.99
C ALA A 452 10.96 30.36 -2.71
N PHE A 453 9.82 30.31 -2.01
CA PHE A 453 9.60 29.43 -0.87
C PHE A 453 9.54 27.96 -1.29
N TYR A 454 8.86 27.64 -2.39
CA TYR A 454 8.82 26.29 -2.98
C TYR A 454 10.22 25.79 -3.31
N GLN A 455 11.06 26.63 -3.91
CA GLN A 455 12.46 26.29 -4.18
C GLN A 455 13.27 26.03 -2.90
N LEU A 456 12.91 26.65 -1.77
CA LEU A 456 13.57 26.39 -0.48
C LEU A 456 13.12 25.07 0.14
N ALA A 457 11.83 24.75 0.08
CA ALA A 457 11.26 23.55 0.67
C ALA A 457 11.61 22.28 -0.13
N ASP A 458 11.65 22.37 -1.46
CA ASP A 458 11.82 21.21 -2.36
C ASP A 458 13.30 20.90 -2.70
N ARG A 459 14.20 21.90 -2.67
CA ARG A 459 15.57 21.76 -3.21
C ARG A 459 16.69 22.20 -2.26
N PRO A 460 17.15 21.32 -1.37
CA PRO A 460 18.18 21.64 -0.39
C PRO A 460 19.59 21.86 -0.96
N ASP A 461 19.87 21.45 -2.21
CA ASP A 461 21.16 21.66 -2.86
C ASP A 461 21.35 23.09 -3.43
N ILE A 462 20.27 23.87 -3.51
CA ILE A 462 20.25 25.24 -4.08
C ILE A 462 20.27 26.32 -2.99
N THR A 463 20.70 25.98 -1.77
CA THR A 463 20.66 26.87 -0.58
C THR A 463 21.20 28.29 -0.83
N GLY A 464 22.24 28.48 -1.65
CA GLY A 464 22.74 29.83 -1.95
C GLY A 464 21.77 30.70 -2.78
N TYR A 465 21.17 30.12 -3.82
CA TYR A 465 20.40 30.86 -4.82
C TYR A 465 18.93 31.00 -4.43
N ALA A 466 18.32 29.94 -3.89
CA ALA A 466 16.93 29.98 -3.42
C ALA A 466 16.75 30.97 -2.26
N HIS A 467 17.69 31.01 -1.31
CA HIS A 467 17.68 32.01 -0.23
C HIS A 467 17.78 33.45 -0.76
N HIS A 468 18.60 33.68 -1.78
CA HIS A 468 18.72 35.01 -2.39
C HIS A 468 17.41 35.43 -3.07
N ARG A 469 16.77 34.52 -3.83
CA ARG A 469 15.46 34.79 -4.45
C ARG A 469 14.39 35.07 -3.41
N HIS A 470 14.33 34.28 -2.33
CA HIS A 470 13.35 34.48 -1.27
C HIS A 470 13.55 35.83 -0.56
N ARG A 471 14.79 36.19 -0.19
CA ARG A 471 15.07 37.52 0.40
C ARG A 471 14.68 38.67 -0.52
N ALA A 472 14.96 38.55 -1.83
CA ALA A 472 14.60 39.56 -2.80
C ALA A 472 13.08 39.66 -3.02
N ALA A 473 12.36 38.53 -3.01
CA ALA A 473 10.90 38.51 -3.07
C ALA A 473 10.28 39.13 -1.80
N LEU A 474 10.77 38.76 -0.62
CA LEU A 474 10.31 39.30 0.66
C LEU A 474 10.57 40.80 0.79
N ALA A 475 11.70 41.31 0.28
CA ALA A 475 11.98 42.74 0.26
C ALA A 475 10.97 43.52 -0.60
N ARG A 476 10.62 42.98 -1.78
CA ARG A 476 9.59 43.59 -2.66
C ARG A 476 8.20 43.55 -2.02
N TRP A 477 7.87 42.44 -1.35
CA TRP A 477 6.63 42.32 -0.59
C TRP A 477 6.56 43.34 0.56
N ASP A 478 7.65 43.54 1.30
CA ASP A 478 7.72 44.54 2.37
C ASP A 478 7.62 45.99 1.85
N GLU A 479 8.29 46.30 0.73
CA GLU A 479 8.17 47.60 0.07
C GLU A 479 6.73 47.88 -0.37
N TRP A 480 6.02 46.87 -0.87
CA TRP A 480 4.61 46.97 -1.21
C TRP A 480 3.73 47.20 0.03
N MET A 481 3.92 46.41 1.10
CA MET A 481 3.21 46.62 2.37
C MET A 481 3.44 48.02 2.94
N ALA A 482 4.66 48.55 2.79
CA ALA A 482 4.97 49.92 3.17
C ALA A 482 4.25 50.96 2.28
N GLY A 483 4.18 50.71 0.97
CA GLY A 483 3.44 51.53 0.01
C GLY A 483 1.92 51.55 0.25
N GLN A 484 1.35 50.49 0.83
CA GLN A 484 -0.05 50.43 1.25
C GLN A 484 -0.33 51.13 2.59
N GLY A 485 0.70 51.67 3.27
CA GLY A 485 0.55 52.43 4.50
C GLY A 485 0.56 51.59 5.79
N HIS A 486 0.86 50.29 5.73
CA HIS A 486 0.93 49.44 6.92
C HIS A 486 2.08 49.85 7.87
N SER A 487 1.81 49.76 9.17
CA SER A 487 2.76 50.15 10.22
C SER A 487 4.02 49.27 10.23
N ALA A 488 5.13 49.82 10.72
CA ALA A 488 6.37 49.05 10.86
C ALA A 488 6.22 47.83 11.78
N LEU A 489 5.32 47.89 12.77
CA LEU A 489 5.05 46.78 13.69
C LEU A 489 4.36 45.61 12.99
N VAL A 490 3.31 45.89 12.21
CA VAL A 490 2.58 44.87 11.42
C VAL A 490 3.51 44.21 10.41
N ARG A 491 4.29 45.00 9.67
CA ARG A 491 5.29 44.47 8.73
C ARG A 491 6.36 43.62 9.43
N GLN A 492 6.77 44.00 10.64
CA GLN A 492 7.73 43.23 11.44
C GLN A 492 7.14 41.90 11.94
N GLN A 493 5.88 41.88 12.37
CA GLN A 493 5.18 40.67 12.81
C GLN A 493 5.00 39.68 11.64
N ALA A 494 4.54 40.16 10.48
CA ALA A 494 4.42 39.32 9.29
C ALA A 494 5.77 38.75 8.84
N ARG A 495 6.83 39.55 8.85
CA ARG A 495 8.21 39.08 8.59
C ARG A 495 8.68 38.01 9.57
N ALA A 496 8.36 38.17 10.86
CA ALA A 496 8.75 37.21 11.89
C ALA A 496 8.02 35.87 11.69
N SER A 497 6.73 35.92 11.33
CA SER A 497 5.94 34.72 10.99
C SER A 497 6.51 34.01 9.75
N ILE A 498 6.70 34.76 8.65
CA ILE A 498 7.33 34.28 7.41
C ILE A 498 8.72 33.67 7.67
N ALA A 499 9.53 34.29 8.54
CA ALA A 499 10.86 33.78 8.88
C ALA A 499 10.80 32.43 9.60
N GLY A 500 9.82 32.20 10.49
CA GLY A 500 9.64 30.92 11.17
C GLY A 500 9.38 29.77 10.19
N TYR A 501 8.45 29.97 9.25
CA TYR A 501 8.17 28.97 8.20
C TYR A 501 9.35 28.74 7.26
N VAL A 502 10.14 29.78 6.95
CA VAL A 502 11.35 29.63 6.15
C VAL A 502 12.39 28.80 6.87
N GLU A 503 12.60 29.03 8.18
CA GLU A 503 13.49 28.21 9.00
C GLU A 503 13.04 26.75 9.05
N GLU A 504 11.74 26.51 9.20
CA GLU A 504 11.17 25.16 9.20
C GLU A 504 11.31 24.46 7.84
N ALA A 505 11.04 25.16 6.74
CA ALA A 505 11.22 24.65 5.38
C ALA A 505 12.68 24.30 5.09
N ILE A 506 13.64 25.12 5.56
CA ILE A 506 15.07 24.80 5.48
C ILE A 506 15.39 23.54 6.28
N GLY A 507 14.84 23.42 7.49
CA GLY A 507 15.00 22.25 8.34
C GLY A 507 14.52 20.96 7.66
N GLN A 508 13.35 20.99 7.02
CA GLN A 508 12.81 19.86 6.26
C GLN A 508 13.64 19.54 5.01
N ALA A 509 14.04 20.55 4.25
CA ALA A 509 14.88 20.36 3.08
C ALA A 509 16.23 19.73 3.48
N ASP A 510 16.86 20.19 4.56
CA ASP A 510 18.09 19.62 5.10
C ASP A 510 17.91 18.15 5.54
N MET A 511 16.76 17.81 6.13
CA MET A 511 16.40 16.43 6.46
C MET A 511 16.29 15.57 5.20
N LEU A 512 15.52 16.00 4.21
CA LEU A 512 15.38 15.32 2.92
C LEU A 512 16.74 15.08 2.25
N ALA A 513 17.63 16.08 2.25
CA ALA A 513 18.98 15.95 1.68
C ALA A 513 19.84 14.93 2.41
N ARG A 514 19.76 14.89 3.75
CA ARG A 514 20.48 13.91 4.58
C ARG A 514 19.96 12.51 4.32
N SER A 515 18.65 12.32 4.30
CA SER A 515 18.00 11.05 4.00
C SER A 515 18.36 10.54 2.61
N HIS A 516 18.28 11.38 1.58
CA HIS A 516 18.70 11.00 0.23
C HIS A 516 20.17 10.56 0.16
N ARG A 517 21.09 11.29 0.82
CA ARG A 517 22.52 10.91 0.87
C ARG A 517 22.73 9.60 1.63
N PHE A 518 22.05 9.41 2.75
CA PHE A 518 22.10 8.18 3.54
C PHE A 518 21.70 6.97 2.70
N TRP A 519 20.53 7.05 2.06
CA TRP A 519 20.00 5.99 1.22
C TRP A 519 20.89 5.72 0.00
N THR A 520 21.30 6.77 -0.73
CA THR A 520 22.22 6.61 -1.88
C THR A 520 23.49 5.86 -1.47
N SER A 521 24.13 6.24 -0.36
CA SER A 521 25.32 5.56 0.14
C SER A 521 25.04 4.11 0.53
N ARG A 522 23.86 3.83 1.10
CA ARG A 522 23.43 2.47 1.46
C ARG A 522 23.29 1.60 0.21
N PHE A 523 22.60 2.07 -0.82
CA PHE A 523 22.41 1.34 -2.08
C PHE A 523 23.72 1.14 -2.86
N GLU A 524 24.64 2.12 -2.83
CA GLU A 524 26.00 1.95 -3.36
C GLU A 524 26.75 0.79 -2.67
N GLN A 525 26.63 0.66 -1.35
CA GLN A 525 27.23 -0.48 -0.63
C GLN A 525 26.65 -1.83 -1.08
N PHE A 526 25.35 -1.90 -1.40
CA PHE A 526 24.73 -3.12 -1.93
C PHE A 526 25.24 -3.48 -3.32
N THR A 527 25.23 -2.52 -4.23
CA THR A 527 25.73 -2.73 -5.61
C THR A 527 27.20 -3.16 -5.60
N HIS A 528 28.04 -2.60 -4.72
CA HIS A 528 29.44 -3.01 -4.59
C HIS A 528 29.63 -4.45 -4.07
N ARG A 529 28.76 -4.93 -3.17
CA ARG A 529 28.81 -6.30 -2.64
C ARG A 529 28.35 -7.37 -3.64
N GLN A 530 27.43 -7.02 -4.54
CA GLN A 530 26.90 -7.94 -5.54
C GLN A 530 27.71 -7.99 -6.85
N GLN A 531 28.75 -7.16 -7.02
CA GLN A 531 29.64 -7.27 -8.18
C GLN A 531 30.42 -8.60 -8.16
N PRO A 532 30.44 -9.35 -9.28
CA PRO A 532 31.20 -10.58 -9.38
C PRO A 532 32.69 -10.29 -9.13
N GLY A 533 33.23 -10.85 -8.04
CA GLY A 533 34.61 -10.63 -7.58
C GLY A 533 34.73 -10.03 -6.17
N ASN A 534 33.65 -9.48 -5.60
CA ASN A 534 33.63 -8.87 -4.26
C ASN A 534 32.85 -9.67 -3.20
N THR A 535 32.30 -10.84 -3.56
CA THR A 535 31.75 -11.76 -2.57
C THR A 535 32.91 -12.26 -1.69
N PRO A 536 32.93 -12.00 -0.37
CA PRO A 536 33.94 -12.59 0.48
C PRO A 536 33.81 -14.11 0.36
N ALA A 537 34.88 -14.76 -0.08
CA ALA A 537 34.93 -16.22 -0.11
C ALA A 537 34.55 -16.73 1.30
N PRO A 538 33.72 -17.79 1.40
CA PRO A 538 33.45 -18.40 2.70
C PRO A 538 34.80 -18.70 3.34
N ALA A 539 34.97 -18.24 4.58
CA ALA A 539 36.23 -18.31 5.30
C ALA A 539 36.74 -19.75 5.27
N ARG A 540 37.69 -20.03 4.36
CA ARG A 540 38.37 -21.31 4.32
C ARG A 540 39.19 -21.41 5.58
N ASP A 541 38.77 -22.34 6.43
CA ASP A 541 39.49 -22.87 7.59
C ASP A 541 41.00 -22.84 7.33
N ARG A 542 41.69 -21.93 8.01
CA ARG A 542 43.16 -21.96 8.11
C ARG A 542 43.53 -22.94 9.20
N SER A 543 43.37 -24.22 8.89
CA SER A 543 43.89 -25.32 9.68
C SER A 543 44.55 -26.32 8.72
N GLU A 544 45.88 -26.38 8.81
CA GLU A 544 46.76 -27.52 8.44
C GLU A 544 47.50 -27.56 7.08
N PRO A 545 48.71 -28.19 7.06
CA PRO A 545 49.92 -27.52 6.58
C PRO A 545 50.53 -28.07 5.28
N SER A 546 51.31 -27.19 4.66
CA SER A 546 52.43 -27.41 3.73
C SER A 546 52.81 -28.86 3.36
N VAL A 547 52.47 -29.27 2.13
CA VAL A 547 53.25 -30.23 1.37
C VAL A 547 53.58 -29.64 0.00
N ARG A 548 54.87 -29.42 -0.23
CA ARG A 548 55.46 -28.98 -1.50
C ARG A 548 55.29 -30.06 -2.57
N THR A 549 54.95 -29.67 -3.79
CA THR A 549 55.47 -30.32 -5.00
C THR A 549 55.52 -29.31 -6.16
N HIS A 550 56.65 -29.31 -6.85
CA HIS A 550 57.03 -28.45 -7.97
C HIS A 550 56.44 -28.92 -9.31
N ALA A 551 56.00 -27.99 -10.15
CA ALA A 551 56.13 -27.96 -11.63
C ALA A 551 55.42 -26.70 -12.15
N ALA A 552 56.12 -25.61 -12.48
CA ALA A 552 56.77 -25.33 -13.77
C ALA A 552 55.81 -24.78 -14.85
N THR A 553 56.10 -23.53 -15.26
CA THR A 553 55.90 -22.89 -16.58
C THR A 553 54.48 -22.70 -17.12
N ALA A 554 54.04 -21.44 -17.22
CA ALA A 554 54.13 -20.70 -18.49
C ALA A 554 53.73 -19.22 -18.32
N THR A 555 54.58 -18.38 -18.88
CA THR A 555 54.49 -16.95 -19.15
C THR A 555 53.27 -16.57 -20.00
N HIS A 556 52.56 -15.50 -19.64
CA HIS A 556 52.26 -14.46 -20.63
C HIS A 556 52.05 -13.10 -19.97
N THR A 557 52.79 -12.15 -20.54
CA THR A 557 52.84 -10.72 -20.25
C THR A 557 51.58 -9.98 -20.70
N ASP A 558 51.11 -9.12 -19.79
CA ASP A 558 50.91 -7.68 -20.01
C ASP A 558 49.69 -7.22 -20.83
N THR A 559 48.74 -6.59 -20.13
CA THR A 559 48.15 -5.29 -20.51
C THR A 559 47.34 -4.79 -19.31
N THR A 560 47.95 -3.89 -18.55
CA THR A 560 47.31 -3.10 -17.51
C THR A 560 46.61 -1.92 -18.18
N GLU A 561 45.30 -2.01 -18.41
CA GLU A 561 44.46 -0.83 -18.61
C GLU A 561 43.86 -0.41 -17.25
N PRO A 562 43.97 0.86 -16.83
CA PRO A 562 43.36 1.31 -15.61
C PRO A 562 41.85 1.50 -15.82
N HIS A 563 41.04 0.53 -15.39
CA HIS A 563 39.61 0.73 -15.14
C HIS A 563 39.42 1.65 -13.93
N ALA A 564 39.64 2.94 -14.15
CA ALA A 564 39.31 4.01 -13.21
C ALA A 564 38.68 5.16 -14.00
N ARG A 565 37.41 5.01 -14.43
CA ARG A 565 36.61 6.13 -14.95
C ARG A 565 35.09 5.95 -15.06
N ALA A 566 34.46 5.02 -14.34
CA ALA A 566 33.00 4.85 -14.40
C ALA A 566 32.27 4.92 -13.04
N THR A 567 32.97 5.25 -11.94
CA THR A 567 32.39 5.37 -10.58
C THR A 567 32.38 6.81 -10.05
N GLY A 568 32.56 7.80 -10.92
CA GLY A 568 32.64 9.22 -10.53
C GLY A 568 31.46 10.12 -10.94
N ASP A 569 30.53 9.65 -11.77
CA ASP A 569 29.52 10.53 -12.40
C ASP A 569 28.18 10.63 -11.65
N ILE A 570 28.05 9.99 -10.48
CA ILE A 570 26.84 10.11 -9.64
C ILE A 570 26.86 11.39 -8.79
N ALA A 571 28.01 12.06 -8.63
CA ALA A 571 28.17 13.21 -7.74
C ALA A 571 28.32 14.59 -8.41
N HIS A 572 28.35 14.72 -9.75
CA HIS A 572 28.76 15.99 -10.39
C HIS A 572 27.94 16.50 -11.59
N HIS A 573 26.67 16.11 -11.76
CA HIS A 573 25.80 16.67 -12.81
C HIS A 573 24.48 17.28 -12.29
N PHE A 574 24.60 18.18 -11.31
CA PHE A 574 23.58 19.20 -11.04
C PHE A 574 24.16 20.57 -11.36
N GLY A 575 24.02 21.01 -12.62
CA GLY A 575 24.55 22.30 -13.05
C GLY A 575 24.15 22.67 -14.47
N SER A 576 23.45 23.80 -14.59
CA SER A 576 23.09 24.56 -15.81
C SER A 576 21.86 24.13 -16.61
N TYR A 577 20.67 24.43 -16.08
CA TYR A 577 19.55 24.81 -16.94
C TYR A 577 19.63 26.33 -17.16
N ARG A 578 19.94 26.76 -18.39
CA ARG A 578 19.86 28.16 -18.82
C ARG A 578 18.44 28.39 -19.36
N PRO A 579 17.69 29.43 -18.92
CA PRO A 579 16.41 29.72 -19.53
C PRO A 579 16.60 30.21 -20.98
N PRO A 580 15.66 29.90 -21.89
CA PRO A 580 15.70 30.44 -23.25
C PRO A 580 15.45 31.95 -23.20
N HIS A 581 16.33 32.70 -23.87
CA HIS A 581 16.14 34.12 -24.11
C HIS A 581 14.89 34.35 -24.96
N GLN A 582 13.97 35.20 -24.48
CA GLN A 582 13.13 36.03 -25.34
C GLN A 582 13.76 37.40 -25.47
#